data_AF-A0A7V0ZIF9-F1
#
_entry.id   AF-A0A7V0ZIF9-F1
#
_cell.length_a   1.000
_cell.length_b   1.000
_cell.length_c   1.000
_cell.angle_alpha   90.00
_cell.angle_beta   90.00
_cell.angle_gamma   90.00
#
_symmetry.space_group_name_H-M   'P 1'
#
loop_
_entity.id
_entity.type
_entity.pdbx_description
1 polymer ?
#
loop_
_entity_poly.entity_id
_entity_poly.type
_entity_poly.pdbx_seq_one_letter_code
_entity_poly.pdbx_strand_id
1 'polypeptide(L)' 'LAMKHGLGLNKILGTIHTYPTIGEANKYLAGNWKKAHAPEGLLNWIEKFHGWRR' A
#
# COMPACT_ATOMS: atom_id res chain seq x y z
N LEU A 1 -0.07 18.12 3.77
CA LEU A 1 1.37 17.82 3.99
C LEU A 1 1.93 16.85 2.94
N ALA A 2 1.38 15.64 2.82
CA ALA A 2 1.90 14.62 1.89
C ALA A 2 2.00 15.11 0.43
N MET A 3 0.96 15.71 -0.11
CA MET A 3 0.97 16.24 -1.49
C MET A 3 1.96 17.41 -1.65
N LYS A 4 2.08 18.28 -0.64
CA LYS A 4 2.98 19.45 -0.65
C LYS A 4 4.47 19.06 -0.64
N HIS A 5 4.80 17.90 -0.06
CA HIS A 5 6.18 17.39 0.03
C HIS A 5 6.41 16.16 -0.87
N GLY A 6 5.49 15.85 -1.78
CA GLY A 6 5.62 14.69 -2.67
C GLY A 6 5.78 13.35 -1.94
N LEU A 7 5.20 13.20 -0.73
CA LEU A 7 5.29 11.96 0.03
C LEU A 7 4.46 10.88 -0.66
N GLY A 8 5.14 9.85 -1.17
CA GLY A 8 4.49 8.71 -1.80
C GLY A 8 3.66 7.88 -0.83
N LEU A 9 2.76 7.07 -1.38
CA LEU A 9 1.81 6.25 -0.62
C LEU A 9 2.46 5.31 0.41
N ASN A 10 3.65 4.79 0.10
CA ASN A 10 4.43 3.95 1.02
C ASN A 10 4.84 4.70 2.29
N LYS A 11 5.12 5.99 2.19
CA LYS A 11 5.50 6.83 3.34
C LYS A 11 4.29 7.13 4.22
N ILE A 12 3.11 7.30 3.62
CA ILE A 12 1.84 7.38 4.36
C ILE A 12 1.60 6.07 5.10
N LEU A 13 1.70 4.92 4.43
CA LEU A 13 1.47 3.60 5.04
C LEU A 13 2.43 3.26 6.19
N GLY A 14 3.70 3.67 6.08
CA GLY A 14 4.73 3.44 7.09
C GLY A 14 4.73 4.45 8.24
N THR A 15 3.91 5.51 8.19
CA THR A 15 3.83 6.49 9.28
C THR A 15 2.98 5.93 10.43
N ILE A 16 3.46 6.10 11.67
CA ILE A 16 2.67 5.78 12.87
C ILE A 16 1.60 6.87 13.00
N HIS A 17 0.33 6.45 12.93
CA HIS A 17 -0.80 7.35 13.10
C HIS A 17 -1.25 7.30 14.55
N THR A 18 -1.50 8.47 15.15
CA THR A 18 -1.99 8.58 16.51
C THR A 18 -3.35 7.90 16.65
N TYR A 19 -3.48 6.98 17.62
CA TYR A 19 -4.72 6.27 17.93
C TYR A 19 -5.36 6.82 19.21
N PRO A 20 -6.70 6.93 19.31
CA PRO A 20 -7.69 6.79 18.23
C PRO A 20 -7.97 8.15 17.57
N THR A 21 -7.58 8.36 16.30
CA THR A 21 -7.84 9.63 15.59
C THR A 21 -8.25 9.43 14.14
N ILE A 22 -8.96 10.42 13.56
CA ILE A 22 -9.32 10.45 12.12
C ILE A 22 -8.06 10.40 11.23
N GLY A 23 -6.88 10.72 11.76
CA GLY A 23 -5.62 10.58 11.04
C GLY A 23 -5.39 9.17 10.50
N GLU A 24 -5.87 8.12 11.19
CA GLU A 24 -5.77 6.73 10.76
C GLU A 24 -6.51 6.45 9.45
N ALA A 25 -7.56 7.23 9.13
CA ALA A 25 -8.29 7.10 7.88
C ALA A 25 -7.39 7.29 6.64
N ASN A 26 -6.34 8.12 6.74
CA ASN A 26 -5.36 8.28 5.66
C ASN A 26 -4.55 7.00 5.41
N LYS A 27 -4.23 6.25 6.46
CA LYS A 27 -3.57 4.95 6.36
C LYS A 27 -4.48 3.94 5.66
N TYR A 28 -5.75 3.88 6.05
CA TYR A 28 -6.74 2.99 5.43
C TYR A 28 -6.98 3.32 3.96
N LEU A 29 -7.15 4.60 3.62
CA LEU A 29 -7.33 5.04 2.23
C LEU A 29 -6.12 4.72 1.37
N ALA A 30 -4.90 5.01 1.87
CA ALA A 30 -3.66 4.64 1.19
C ALA A 30 -3.55 3.12 0.98
N GLY A 31 -3.97 2.32 1.97
CA GLY A 31 -3.92 0.85 1.90
C GLY A 31 -4.88 0.29 0.86
N ASN A 32 -6.14 0.74 0.89
CA ASN A 32 -7.17 0.32 -0.06
C ASN A 32 -6.81 0.73 -1.48
N TRP A 33 -6.30 1.95 -1.68
CA TRP A 33 -5.85 2.39 -3.00
C TRP A 33 -4.71 1.52 -3.53
N LYS A 34 -3.69 1.23 -2.69
CA LYS A 34 -2.56 0.37 -3.09
C LYS A 34 -3.01 -1.05 -3.45
N LYS A 35 -3.97 -1.60 -2.71
CA LYS A 35 -4.54 -2.91 -2.98
C LYS A 35 -5.31 -2.92 -4.31
N ALA A 36 -6.14 -1.90 -4.56
CA ALA A 36 -6.92 -1.79 -5.78
C ALA A 36 -6.08 -1.54 -7.04
N HIS A 37 -4.89 -0.94 -6.90
CA HIS A 37 -3.98 -0.66 -8.01
C HIS A 37 -2.78 -1.62 -8.06
N ALA A 38 -2.85 -2.73 -7.32
CA ALA A 38 -1.82 -3.75 -7.39
C ALA A 38 -1.88 -4.44 -8.77
N PRO A 39 -0.74 -4.69 -9.43
CA PRO A 39 -0.72 -5.36 -10.73
C PRO A 39 -0.98 -6.88 -10.57
N GLU A 40 -2.25 -7.26 -10.58
CA GLU A 40 -2.70 -8.65 -10.33
C GLU A 40 -2.10 -9.66 -11.31
N GLY A 41 -1.97 -9.30 -12.60
CA GLY A 41 -1.39 -10.18 -13.61
C GLY A 41 0.08 -10.55 -13.34
N LEU A 42 0.88 -9.58 -12.88
CA LEU A 42 2.27 -9.81 -12.49
C LEU A 42 2.36 -10.67 -11.23
N LEU A 43 1.52 -10.39 -10.23
CA LEU A 43 1.45 -11.17 -9.00
C LEU A 43 1.10 -12.63 -9.29
N ASN A 44 0.13 -12.89 -10.17
CA ASN A 44 -0.22 -14.23 -10.61
C ASN A 44 0.92 -14.95 -11.33
N TRP A 45 1.70 -14.24 -12.15
CA TRP A 45 2.85 -14.83 -12.84
C TRP A 45 3.99 -15.18 -11.87
N ILE A 46 4.27 -14.27 -10.93
CA ILE A 46 5.24 -14.48 -9.86
C ILE A 46 4.83 -15.67 -8.98
N GLU A 47 3.55 -15.78 -8.63
CA GLU A 47 3.01 -16.92 -7.88
C GLU A 47 3.29 -18.24 -8.62
N LYS A 48 3.00 -18.32 -9.92
CA LYS A 48 3.29 -19.51 -10.75
C LYS A 48 4.78 -19.81 -10.82
N PHE A 49 5.63 -18.80 -10.96
CA PHE A 49 7.08 -18.96 -10.97
C PHE A 49 7.61 -19.50 -9.63
N HIS A 50 7.18 -18.93 -8.51
CA HIS A 50 7.56 -19.43 -7.18
C HIS A 50 7.01 -20.83 -6.90
N GLY A 51 5.82 -21.15 -7.42
CA GLY A 51 5.23 -22.49 -7.35
C GLY A 51 6.03 -23.52 -8.14
N TRP A 52 6.49 -23.17 -9.35
CA TRP A 52 7.31 -24.06 -10.20
C TRP A 52 8.72 -24.29 -9.66
N ARG A 53 9.28 -23.33 -8.92
CA ARG A 53 10.63 -23.41 -8.34
C ARG A 53 10.72 -24.27 -7.07
N ARG A 54 9.57 -24.65 -6.50
CA ARG A 54 9.49 -25.33 -5.21
C ARG A 54 9.69 -26.83 -5.33
#